data_AF-A0AAD6THR8-F1
#
_entry.id   AF-A0AAD6THR8-F1
#
_cell.length_a   1.000
_cell.length_b   1.000
_cell.length_c   1.000
_cell.angle_alpha   90.00
_cell.angle_beta   90.00
_cell.angle_gamma   90.00
#
_symmetry.space_group_name_H-M   'P 1'
#
loop_
_entity.id
_entity.type
_entity.pdbx_description
1 polymer ?
#
loop_
_entity_poly.entity_id
_entity_poly.type
_entity_poly.pdbx_seq_one_letter_code
_entity_poly.pdbx_strand_id
1 'polypeptide(L)'
;MPRQSTVTEVRLNNIIAHLTPIVTLLTELNDAFSPPFVPVISNTIPSLINAVQNVKRNKKECAELTEKVPRVLYAIINLHIKSETAGSLPPSLLNHVGKFMETLHKIYVFVEAQQDGNKIAQLFRNNEMSNLLKECHAGLDQAMKVFGVSTGAAMFNDIGDMKKGANYMHEELLAVIQTLSDASTISDKSLVYLGANDLRNR
;
A
#
# COMPACT_ATOMS: atom_id res chain seq x y z
N MET A 1 -30.29 -13.08 -14.26
CA MET A 1 -29.12 -13.53 -13.48
C MET A 1 -27.87 -13.37 -14.33
N PRO A 2 -26.88 -12.57 -13.93
CA PRO A 2 -25.61 -12.49 -14.66
C PRO A 2 -24.91 -13.86 -14.61
N ARG A 3 -24.44 -14.36 -15.76
CA ARG A 3 -23.71 -15.63 -15.89
C ARG A 3 -22.41 -15.53 -15.07
N GLN A 4 -22.10 -16.50 -14.22
CA GLN A 4 -20.90 -16.53 -13.36
C GLN A 4 -19.56 -16.24 -14.09
N SER A 5 -19.51 -16.42 -15.42
CA SER A 5 -18.39 -16.03 -16.29
C SER A 5 -18.08 -14.53 -16.20
N THR A 6 -19.10 -13.66 -16.20
CA THR A 6 -18.90 -12.21 -16.21
C THR A 6 -18.35 -11.70 -14.88
N VAL A 7 -18.78 -12.27 -13.75
CA VAL A 7 -18.29 -11.87 -12.41
C VAL A 7 -16.80 -12.20 -12.26
N THR A 8 -16.39 -13.37 -12.74
CA THR A 8 -14.98 -13.79 -12.62
C THR A 8 -14.07 -12.97 -13.55
N GLU A 9 -14.53 -12.64 -14.76
CA GLU A 9 -13.79 -11.78 -15.69
C GLU A 9 -13.63 -10.36 -15.14
N VAL A 10 -14.68 -9.80 -14.54
CA VAL A 10 -14.59 -8.51 -13.83
C VAL A 10 -13.57 -8.58 -12.70
N ARG A 11 -13.53 -9.66 -11.91
CA ARG A 11 -12.52 -9.85 -10.86
C ARG A 11 -11.10 -9.87 -11.43
N LEU A 12 -10.85 -10.64 -12.50
CA LEU A 12 -9.52 -10.69 -13.14
C LEU A 12 -9.10 -9.31 -13.67
N ASN A 13 -10.02 -8.56 -14.28
CA ASN A 13 -9.77 -7.20 -14.73
C ASN A 13 -9.45 -6.24 -13.58
N ASN A 14 -10.17 -6.34 -12.46
CA ASN A 14 -9.89 -5.54 -11.27
C ASN A 14 -8.50 -5.85 -10.69
N ILE A 15 -8.10 -7.13 -10.68
CA ILE A 15 -6.76 -7.54 -10.23
C ILE A 15 -5.68 -6.87 -11.09
N ILE A 16 -5.84 -6.91 -12.41
CA ILE A 16 -4.93 -6.22 -13.34
C ILE A 16 -4.89 -4.72 -13.06
N ALA A 17 -6.06 -4.09 -12.90
CA ALA A 17 -6.17 -2.66 -12.58
C ALA A 17 -5.46 -2.27 -11.27
N HIS A 18 -5.37 -3.18 -10.29
CA HIS A 18 -4.63 -2.96 -9.06
C HIS A 18 -3.13 -3.26 -9.17
N LEU A 19 -2.72 -4.22 -10.03
CA LEU A 19 -1.32 -4.57 -10.23
C LEU A 19 -0.58 -3.56 -11.11
N THR A 20 -1.24 -2.96 -12.11
CA THR A 20 -0.60 -2.01 -13.03
C THR A 20 0.02 -0.81 -12.32
N PRO A 21 -0.67 -0.09 -11.41
CA PRO A 21 -0.07 1.02 -10.68
C PRO A 21 1.10 0.58 -9.80
N ILE A 22 1.08 -0.66 -9.28
CA ILE A 22 2.18 -1.20 -8.47
C ILE A 22 3.45 -1.35 -9.31
N VAL A 23 3.35 -1.76 -10.58
CA VAL A 23 4.50 -1.83 -11.48
C VAL A 23 5.14 -0.45 -11.67
N THR A 24 4.31 0.57 -11.87
CA THR A 24 4.78 1.96 -11.97
C THR A 24 5.50 2.40 -10.71
N LEU A 25 4.88 2.19 -9.54
CA LEU A 25 5.49 2.53 -8.24
C LEU A 25 6.79 1.79 -7.99
N LEU A 26 6.89 0.51 -8.34
CA LEU A 26 8.13 -0.26 -8.20
C LEU A 26 9.23 0.27 -9.12
N THR A 27 8.87 0.73 -10.32
CA THR A 27 9.84 1.35 -11.24
C THR A 27 10.38 2.64 -10.65
N GLU A 28 9.50 3.52 -10.16
CA GLU A 28 9.88 4.77 -9.50
C GLU A 28 10.75 4.53 -8.25
N LEU A 29 10.41 3.51 -7.44
CA LEU A 29 11.20 3.12 -6.28
C LEU A 29 12.58 2.58 -6.65
N ASN A 30 12.68 1.82 -7.75
CA ASN A 30 13.95 1.32 -8.25
C ASN A 30 14.91 2.47 -8.56
N ASP A 31 14.39 3.50 -9.22
CA ASP A 31 15.16 4.66 -9.65
C ASP A 31 15.58 5.54 -8.47
N ALA A 32 14.74 5.64 -7.42
CA ALA A 32 15.02 6.46 -6.25
C ALA A 32 15.92 5.79 -5.19
N PHE A 33 15.72 4.50 -4.91
CA PHE A 33 16.33 3.82 -3.76
C PHE A 33 17.02 2.49 -4.10
N SER A 34 16.78 1.95 -5.29
CA SER A 34 17.28 0.64 -5.77
C SER A 34 17.19 -0.49 -4.72
N PRO A 35 16.01 -0.79 -4.15
CA PRO A 35 15.89 -1.81 -3.11
C PRO A 35 16.15 -3.21 -3.71
N PRO A 36 16.77 -4.14 -2.97
CA PRO A 36 17.19 -5.43 -3.51
C PRO A 36 16.02 -6.32 -3.99
N PHE A 37 14.82 -6.10 -3.46
CA PHE A 37 13.63 -6.87 -3.86
C PHE A 37 12.94 -6.31 -5.11
N VAL A 38 13.14 -5.03 -5.43
CA VAL A 38 12.39 -4.35 -6.49
C VAL A 38 12.65 -4.95 -7.87
N PRO A 39 13.90 -5.20 -8.32
CA PRO A 39 14.14 -5.77 -9.65
C PRO A 39 13.40 -7.09 -9.89
N VAL A 40 13.34 -7.95 -8.87
CA VAL A 40 12.70 -9.27 -9.02
C VAL A 40 11.18 -9.14 -9.06
N ILE A 41 10.59 -8.30 -8.22
CA ILE A 41 9.14 -8.06 -8.24
C ILE A 41 8.74 -7.33 -9.54
N SER A 42 9.49 -6.32 -9.96
CA SER A 42 9.25 -5.57 -11.20
C SER A 42 9.29 -6.45 -12.45
N ASN A 43 10.06 -7.55 -12.45
CA ASN A 43 10.06 -8.52 -13.55
C ASN A 43 8.90 -9.53 -13.45
N THR A 44 8.48 -9.90 -12.24
CA THR A 44 7.49 -10.96 -12.04
C THR A 44 6.05 -10.46 -12.21
N ILE A 45 5.74 -9.23 -11.77
CA ILE A 45 4.38 -8.69 -11.83
C ILE A 45 3.85 -8.47 -13.25
N PRO A 46 4.62 -7.89 -14.20
CA PRO A 46 4.17 -7.78 -15.59
C PRO A 46 3.86 -9.15 -16.21
N SER A 47 4.71 -10.15 -15.95
CA SER A 47 4.49 -11.53 -16.41
C SER A 47 3.21 -12.12 -15.81
N LEU A 48 2.96 -11.88 -14.52
CA LEU A 48 1.72 -12.30 -13.86
C LEU A 48 0.49 -11.58 -14.44
N ILE A 49 0.56 -10.29 -14.71
CA ILE A 49 -0.53 -9.53 -15.37
C ILE A 49 -0.85 -10.16 -16.73
N ASN A 50 0.17 -10.39 -17.56
CA ASN A 50 0.00 -11.03 -18.85
C ASN A 50 -0.59 -12.43 -18.70
N ALA A 51 -0.18 -13.18 -17.68
CA ALA A 51 -0.72 -14.50 -17.43
C ALA A 51 -2.19 -14.48 -17.05
N VAL A 52 -2.58 -13.58 -16.15
CA VAL A 52 -3.98 -13.35 -15.71
C VAL A 52 -4.88 -12.98 -16.87
N GLN A 53 -4.41 -12.14 -17.80
CA GLN A 53 -5.16 -11.74 -19.00
C GLN A 53 -5.47 -12.92 -19.93
N ASN A 54 -4.55 -13.89 -19.99
CA ASN A 54 -4.62 -15.02 -20.92
C ASN A 54 -5.19 -16.30 -20.29
N VAL A 55 -5.71 -16.25 -19.06
CA VAL A 55 -6.30 -17.42 -18.38
C VAL A 55 -7.51 -17.94 -19.13
N LYS A 56 -7.46 -19.21 -19.54
CA LYS A 56 -8.56 -19.90 -20.23
C LYS A 56 -9.32 -20.87 -19.32
N ARG A 57 -8.67 -21.35 -18.25
CA ARG A 57 -9.20 -22.39 -17.33
C ARG A 57 -9.09 -21.96 -15.89
N ASN A 58 -9.91 -22.57 -15.02
CA ASN A 58 -9.86 -22.32 -13.58
C ASN A 58 -9.82 -20.82 -13.22
N LYS A 59 -10.54 -20.00 -13.99
CA LYS A 59 -10.55 -18.53 -13.86
C LYS A 59 -10.85 -18.08 -12.44
N LYS A 60 -11.76 -18.78 -11.76
CA LYS A 60 -12.15 -18.51 -10.38
C LYS A 60 -10.98 -18.69 -9.42
N GLU A 61 -10.30 -19.84 -9.49
CA GLU A 61 -9.14 -20.15 -8.65
C GLU A 61 -7.99 -19.16 -8.92
N CYS A 62 -7.73 -18.85 -10.19
CA CYS A 62 -6.72 -17.87 -10.57
C CYS A 62 -7.04 -16.48 -10.01
N ALA A 63 -8.31 -16.06 -10.09
CA ALA A 63 -8.75 -14.79 -9.53
C ALA A 63 -8.57 -14.78 -8.01
N GLU A 64 -9.06 -15.80 -7.30
CA GLU A 64 -8.97 -15.90 -5.84
C GLU A 64 -7.54 -15.91 -5.33
N LEU A 65 -6.64 -16.60 -6.04
CA LEU A 65 -5.23 -16.64 -5.66
C LEU A 65 -4.53 -15.31 -5.91
N THR A 66 -4.78 -14.69 -7.07
CA THR A 66 -4.08 -13.45 -7.47
C THR A 66 -4.63 -12.20 -6.78
N GLU A 67 -5.89 -12.21 -6.32
CA GLU A 67 -6.54 -11.06 -5.68
C GLU A 67 -5.84 -10.59 -4.39
N LYS A 68 -5.14 -11.49 -3.70
CA LYS A 68 -4.39 -11.15 -2.48
C LYS A 68 -3.04 -10.50 -2.76
N VAL A 69 -2.46 -10.72 -3.96
CA VAL A 69 -1.12 -10.27 -4.34
C VAL A 69 -0.96 -8.73 -4.26
N PRO A 70 -1.87 -7.91 -4.83
CA PRO A 70 -1.75 -6.46 -4.74
C PRO A 70 -1.66 -5.95 -3.30
N ARG A 71 -2.46 -6.52 -2.39
CA ARG A 71 -2.51 -6.09 -0.98
C ARG A 71 -1.17 -6.31 -0.28
N VAL A 72 -0.53 -7.45 -0.51
CA VAL A 72 0.78 -7.75 0.07
C VAL A 72 1.85 -6.83 -0.51
N LEU A 73 1.84 -6.58 -1.82
CA LEU A 73 2.78 -5.68 -2.49
C LEU A 73 2.67 -4.24 -1.97
N TYR A 74 1.46 -3.70 -1.85
CA TYR A 74 1.26 -2.38 -1.26
C TYR A 74 1.78 -2.30 0.18
N ALA A 75 1.58 -3.35 0.98
CA ALA A 75 2.09 -3.39 2.34
C ALA A 75 3.63 -3.35 2.37
N ILE A 76 4.30 -4.14 1.52
CA ILE A 76 5.77 -4.14 1.40
C ILE A 76 6.28 -2.77 0.96
N ILE A 77 5.67 -2.18 -0.07
CA ILE A 77 6.03 -0.85 -0.59
C ILE A 77 5.85 0.22 0.49
N ASN A 78 4.71 0.22 1.18
CA ASN A 78 4.44 1.19 2.25
C ASN A 78 5.44 1.08 3.40
N LEU A 79 5.78 -0.14 3.83
CA LEU A 79 6.78 -0.36 4.88
C LEU A 79 8.17 0.12 4.46
N HIS A 80 8.50 -0.05 3.18
CA HIS A 80 9.77 0.40 2.65
C HIS A 80 9.86 1.93 2.59
N ILE A 81 8.82 2.61 2.08
CA ILE A 81 8.75 4.08 2.00
C ILE A 81 8.77 4.71 3.39
N LYS A 82 8.10 4.10 4.37
CA LYS A 82 8.00 4.62 5.75
C LYS A 82 9.16 4.21 6.65
N SER A 83 10.11 3.44 6.14
CA SER A 83 11.24 2.99 6.95
C SER A 83 12.12 4.16 7.34
N GLU A 84 12.28 4.41 8.65
CA GLU A 84 13.13 5.46 9.20
C GLU A 84 14.60 5.31 8.75
N THR A 85 15.03 4.07 8.50
CA THR A 85 16.36 3.77 7.94
C THR A 85 16.34 3.91 6.43
N ALA A 86 16.54 5.14 5.91
CA ALA A 86 16.97 5.48 4.55
C ALA A 86 16.53 4.51 3.43
N GLY A 87 15.25 4.14 3.37
CA GLY A 87 14.75 3.24 2.32
C GLY A 87 15.31 1.81 2.41
N SER A 88 15.49 1.24 3.60
CA SER A 88 15.83 -0.18 3.76
C SER A 88 14.88 -0.85 4.75
N LEU A 89 14.41 -2.06 4.41
CA LEU A 89 13.62 -2.87 5.31
C LEU A 89 14.54 -3.56 6.34
N PRO A 90 14.08 -3.76 7.59
CA PRO A 90 14.75 -4.60 8.57
C PRO A 90 15.07 -6.00 8.00
N PRO A 91 16.22 -6.62 8.36
CA PRO A 91 16.60 -7.94 7.84
C PRO A 91 15.53 -9.04 8.06
N SER A 92 14.81 -8.96 9.19
CA SER A 92 13.70 -9.86 9.48
C SER A 92 12.57 -9.73 8.45
N LEU A 93 12.24 -8.52 8.00
CA LEU A 93 11.22 -8.27 6.98
C LEU A 93 11.72 -8.66 5.59
N LEU A 94 13.00 -8.43 5.26
CA LEU A 94 13.59 -8.85 3.98
C LEU A 94 13.48 -10.37 3.76
N ASN A 95 13.66 -11.18 4.80
CA ASN A 95 13.43 -12.63 4.72
C ASN A 95 11.98 -12.97 4.35
N HIS A 96 11.01 -12.24 4.91
CA HIS A 96 9.60 -12.42 4.58
C HIS A 96 9.28 -11.94 3.16
N VAL A 97 9.97 -10.91 2.66
CA VAL A 97 9.87 -10.47 1.27
C VAL A 97 10.39 -11.55 0.33
N GLY A 98 11.52 -12.17 0.63
CA GLY A 98 12.05 -13.31 -0.14
C GLY A 98 11.06 -14.48 -0.23
N LYS A 99 10.48 -14.90 0.90
CA LYS A 99 9.44 -15.95 0.93
C LYS A 99 8.19 -15.57 0.14
N PHE A 100 7.79 -14.30 0.20
CA PHE A 100 6.69 -13.80 -0.62
C PHE A 100 7.03 -13.81 -2.11
N MET A 101 8.26 -13.48 -2.51
CA MET A 101 8.70 -13.54 -3.91
C MET A 101 8.69 -14.98 -4.44
N GLU A 102 9.12 -15.96 -3.65
CA GLU A 102 8.98 -17.38 -3.99
C GLU A 102 7.50 -17.77 -4.17
N THR A 103 6.64 -17.32 -3.25
CA THR A 103 5.19 -17.52 -3.33
C THR A 103 4.61 -16.89 -4.60
N LEU A 104 5.03 -15.67 -4.91
CA LEU A 104 4.60 -14.93 -6.10
C LEU A 104 5.00 -15.65 -7.39
N HIS A 105 6.21 -16.20 -7.44
CA HIS A 105 6.67 -17.01 -8.57
C HIS A 105 5.85 -18.29 -8.72
N LYS A 106 5.54 -18.99 -7.61
CA LYS A 106 4.66 -20.17 -7.63
C LYS A 106 3.25 -19.84 -8.14
N ILE A 107 2.70 -18.68 -7.75
CA ILE A 107 1.42 -18.17 -8.25
C ILE A 107 1.51 -17.93 -9.76
N TYR A 108 2.57 -17.28 -10.23
CA TYR A 108 2.80 -17.06 -11.67
C TYR A 108 2.79 -18.39 -12.44
N VAL A 109 3.57 -19.38 -12.01
CA VAL A 109 3.65 -20.71 -12.65
C VAL A 109 2.28 -21.40 -12.66
N PHE A 110 1.53 -21.32 -11.55
CA PHE A 110 0.17 -21.87 -11.48
C PHE A 110 -0.76 -21.23 -12.51
N VAL A 111 -0.79 -19.89 -12.57
CA VAL A 111 -1.67 -19.11 -13.46
C VAL A 111 -1.26 -19.30 -14.92
N GLU A 112 0.03 -19.33 -15.21
CA GLU A 112 0.59 -19.61 -16.53
C GLU A 112 0.15 -20.98 -17.04
N ALA A 113 0.19 -22.00 -16.19
CA ALA A 113 -0.30 -23.34 -16.55
C ALA A 113 -1.81 -23.38 -16.89
N GLN A 114 -2.60 -22.37 -16.49
CA GLN A 114 -4.02 -22.27 -16.86
C GLN A 114 -4.27 -21.54 -18.20
N GLN A 115 -3.22 -21.03 -18.85
CA GLN A 115 -3.32 -20.45 -20.20
C GLN A 115 -3.39 -21.52 -21.30
N ASP A 116 -2.75 -22.68 -21.07
CA ASP A 116 -2.63 -23.75 -22.05
C ASP A 116 -3.77 -24.76 -22.00
N GLY A 117 -4.32 -25.06 -23.18
CA GLY A 117 -5.45 -25.95 -23.37
C GLY A 117 -5.12 -27.45 -23.30
N ASN A 118 -3.88 -27.84 -22.99
CA ASN A 118 -3.45 -29.21 -23.22
C ASN A 118 -3.85 -30.16 -22.06
N LYS A 119 -4.90 -30.95 -22.27
CA LYS A 119 -5.60 -31.75 -21.23
C LYS A 119 -4.79 -32.94 -20.70
N ILE A 120 -3.84 -33.45 -21.47
CA ILE A 120 -3.06 -34.66 -21.12
C ILE A 120 -1.90 -34.34 -20.18
N ALA A 121 -1.18 -33.24 -20.42
CA ALA A 121 -0.19 -32.70 -19.47
C ALA A 121 -0.86 -32.27 -18.14
N GLN A 122 -2.13 -31.90 -18.19
CA GLN A 122 -2.90 -31.43 -17.04
C GLN A 122 -3.21 -32.55 -16.03
N LEU A 123 -3.52 -33.77 -16.49
CA LEU A 123 -3.84 -34.89 -15.59
C LEU A 123 -2.64 -35.32 -14.73
N PHE A 124 -1.43 -35.34 -15.31
CA PHE A 124 -0.20 -35.63 -14.56
C PHE A 124 0.18 -34.50 -13.58
N ARG A 125 -0.20 -33.25 -13.90
CA ARG A 125 0.04 -32.08 -13.05
C ARG A 125 -0.98 -31.90 -11.93
N ASN A 126 -2.16 -32.54 -11.96
CA ASN A 126 -3.25 -32.21 -11.03
C ASN A 126 -2.89 -32.39 -9.55
N ASN A 127 -2.11 -33.43 -9.20
CA ASN A 127 -1.72 -33.68 -7.81
C ASN A 127 -0.65 -32.68 -7.34
N GLU A 128 0.34 -32.39 -8.19
CA GLU A 128 1.36 -31.36 -7.96
C GLU A 128 0.73 -29.97 -7.88
N MET A 129 -0.27 -29.69 -8.71
CA MET A 129 -0.96 -28.41 -8.78
C MET A 129 -1.82 -28.16 -7.53
N SER A 130 -2.43 -29.20 -6.95
CA SER A 130 -3.15 -29.07 -5.69
C SER A 130 -2.22 -28.72 -4.52
N ASN A 131 -1.04 -29.34 -4.46
CA ASN A 131 -0.03 -29.00 -3.46
C ASN A 131 0.51 -27.58 -3.69
N LEU A 132 0.81 -27.23 -4.94
CA LEU A 132 1.25 -25.88 -5.32
C LEU A 132 0.22 -24.83 -4.90
N LEU A 133 -1.07 -25.07 -5.15
CA LEU A 133 -2.14 -24.17 -4.74
C LEU A 133 -2.20 -23.98 -3.22
N LYS A 134 -2.09 -25.08 -2.45
CA LYS A 134 -2.06 -25.03 -0.98
C LYS A 134 -0.86 -24.23 -0.48
N GLU A 135 0.31 -24.44 -1.07
CA GLU A 135 1.53 -23.69 -0.74
C GLU A 135 1.37 -22.21 -1.06
N CYS A 136 0.79 -21.86 -2.21
CA CYS A 136 0.54 -20.48 -2.58
C CYS A 136 -0.43 -19.79 -1.61
N HIS A 137 -1.52 -20.46 -1.23
CA HIS A 137 -2.45 -19.92 -0.24
C HIS A 137 -1.78 -19.73 1.12
N ALA A 138 -1.05 -20.72 1.61
CA ALA A 138 -0.33 -20.64 2.89
C ALA A 138 0.71 -19.51 2.88
N GLY A 139 1.48 -19.38 1.79
CA GLY A 139 2.46 -18.32 1.62
C GLY A 139 1.82 -16.93 1.59
N LEU A 140 0.70 -16.76 0.87
CA LEU A 140 -0.05 -15.51 0.83
C LEU A 140 -0.63 -15.15 2.19
N ASP A 141 -1.23 -16.10 2.90
CA ASP A 141 -1.83 -15.86 4.21
C ASP A 141 -0.75 -15.51 5.25
N GLN A 142 0.42 -16.17 5.19
CA GLN A 142 1.57 -15.81 6.00
C GLN A 142 2.06 -14.39 5.67
N ALA A 143 2.21 -14.05 4.39
CA ALA A 143 2.65 -12.72 3.98
C ALA A 143 1.65 -11.63 4.41
N MET A 144 0.35 -11.85 4.21
CA MET A 144 -0.69 -10.94 4.70
C MET A 144 -0.66 -10.77 6.22
N LYS A 145 -0.41 -11.84 6.99
CA LYS A 145 -0.28 -11.75 8.44
C LYS A 145 0.93 -10.90 8.85
N VAL A 146 2.09 -11.18 8.27
CA VAL A 146 3.34 -10.49 8.62
C VAL A 146 3.30 -9.01 8.21
N PHE A 147 2.97 -8.75 6.95
CA PHE A 147 2.97 -7.39 6.42
C PHE A 147 1.73 -6.61 6.85
N GLY A 148 0.58 -7.25 7.06
CA GLY A 148 -0.63 -6.61 7.58
C GLY A 148 -0.48 -6.11 9.02
N VAL A 149 0.10 -6.94 9.92
CA VAL A 149 0.41 -6.49 11.29
C VAL A 149 1.42 -5.35 11.28
N SER A 150 2.44 -5.44 10.43
CA SER A 150 3.48 -4.40 10.31
C SER A 150 2.93 -3.08 9.76
N THR A 151 2.00 -3.13 8.78
CA THR A 151 1.37 -1.93 8.22
C THR A 151 0.38 -1.30 9.20
N GLY A 152 -0.35 -2.12 9.97
CA GLY A 152 -1.23 -1.65 11.03
C GLY A 152 -0.46 -0.92 12.13
N ALA A 153 0.67 -1.49 12.58
CA ALA A 153 1.55 -0.85 13.56
C ALA A 153 2.10 0.50 13.04
N ALA A 154 2.52 0.56 11.77
CA ALA A 154 2.96 1.81 11.14
C ALA A 154 1.82 2.86 11.08
N MET A 155 0.59 2.47 10.72
CA MET A 155 -0.56 3.37 10.74
C MET A 155 -0.90 3.90 12.14
N PHE A 156 -0.79 3.09 13.19
CA PHE A 156 -1.02 3.55 14.56
C PHE A 156 0.01 4.61 14.99
N ASN A 157 1.27 4.44 14.59
CA ASN A 157 2.31 5.44 14.84
C ASN A 157 2.03 6.73 14.06
N ASP A 158 1.66 6.63 12.78
CA ASP A 158 1.30 7.80 11.95
C ASP A 158 0.13 8.59 12.54
N ILE A 159 -0.92 7.92 13.03
CA ILE A 159 -2.05 8.59 13.71
C ILE A 159 -1.57 9.29 14.98
N GLY A 160 -0.66 8.65 15.72
CA GLY A 160 -0.03 9.25 16.91
C GLY A 160 0.73 10.53 16.57
N ASP A 161 1.50 10.52 15.49
CA ASP A 161 2.33 11.66 15.08
C ASP A 161 1.51 12.76 14.41
N MET A 162 0.49 12.41 13.62
CA MET A 162 -0.50 13.37 13.12
C MET A 162 -1.24 14.06 14.26
N LYS A 163 -1.61 13.33 15.32
CA LYS A 163 -2.25 13.91 16.51
C LYS A 163 -1.31 14.88 17.23
N LYS A 164 -0.03 14.54 17.38
CA LYS A 164 0.97 15.47 17.94
C LYS A 164 1.15 16.72 17.08
N GLY A 165 1.24 16.57 15.76
CA GLY A 165 1.34 17.69 14.82
C GLY A 165 0.11 18.59 14.84
N ALA A 166 -1.09 18.02 14.90
CA ALA A 166 -2.33 18.77 15.02
C ALA A 166 -2.39 19.58 16.34
N ASN A 167 -1.94 18.98 17.44
CA ASN A 167 -1.84 19.67 18.73
C ASN A 167 -0.83 20.81 18.69
N TYR A 168 0.35 20.58 18.09
CA TYR A 168 1.36 21.63 17.93
C TYR A 168 0.84 22.80 17.11
N MET A 169 0.21 22.53 15.96
CA MET A 169 -0.41 23.60 15.14
C MET A 169 -1.52 24.32 15.89
N HIS A 170 -2.31 23.61 16.70
CA HIS A 170 -3.36 24.22 17.51
C HIS A 170 -2.79 25.17 18.57
N GLU A 171 -1.73 24.75 19.28
CA GLU A 171 -1.03 25.59 20.26
C GLU A 171 -0.40 26.83 19.61
N GLU A 172 0.21 26.66 18.43
CA GLU A 172 0.76 27.77 17.64
C GLU A 172 -0.33 28.78 17.22
N LEU A 173 -1.48 28.28 16.76
CA LEU A 173 -2.61 29.12 16.35
C LEU A 173 -3.19 29.89 17.55
N LEU A 174 -3.29 29.25 18.72
CA LEU A 174 -3.71 29.93 19.96
C LEU A 174 -2.73 31.02 20.38
N ALA A 175 -1.41 30.77 20.27
CA ALA A 175 -0.39 31.78 20.56
C ALA A 175 -0.50 33.00 19.62
N VAL A 176 -0.73 32.78 18.32
CA VAL A 176 -0.97 33.85 17.35
C VAL A 176 -2.25 34.64 17.68
N ILE A 177 -3.35 33.96 18.00
CA ILE A 177 -4.60 34.63 18.41
C ILE A 177 -4.39 35.47 19.67
N GLN A 178 -3.65 34.96 20.65
CA GLN A 178 -3.33 35.67 21.89
C GLN A 178 -2.55 36.96 21.60
N THR A 179 -1.48 36.87 20.80
CA THR A 179 -0.68 38.04 20.43
C THR A 179 -1.46 39.09 19.64
N LEU A 180 -2.36 38.67 18.74
CA LEU A 180 -3.25 39.58 18.01
C LEU A 180 -4.28 40.24 18.94
N SER A 181 -4.82 39.49 19.90
CA SER A 181 -5.75 40.01 20.90
C SER A 181 -5.06 41.05 21.80
N ASP A 182 -3.85 40.77 22.27
CA ASP A 182 -3.07 41.67 23.11
C ASP A 182 -2.68 42.96 22.34
N ALA A 183 -2.31 42.85 21.07
CA ALA A 183 -2.02 44.01 20.21
C ALA A 183 -3.25 44.90 19.98
N SER A 184 -4.43 44.30 19.79
CA SER A 184 -5.68 45.06 19.61
C SER A 184 -6.11 45.78 20.90
N THR A 185 -5.84 45.19 22.06
CA THR A 185 -6.13 45.77 23.38
C THR A 185 -5.22 46.96 23.72
N ILE A 186 -3.98 46.97 23.21
CA ILE A 186 -3.05 48.08 23.36
C ILE A 186 -3.48 49.27 22.47
N SER A 187 -3.90 49.01 21.23
CA SER A 187 -4.38 50.04 20.30
C SER A 187 -5.61 50.79 20.83
N ASP A 188 -6.54 50.08 21.47
CA ASP A 188 -7.78 50.65 22.00
C ASP A 188 -7.52 51.53 23.24
N LYS A 189 -6.58 51.14 24.12
CA LYS A 189 -6.18 51.96 25.29
C LYS A 189 -5.42 53.23 24.92
N SER A 190 -4.66 53.24 23.82
CA SER A 190 -3.98 54.46 23.32
C SER A 190 -4.93 55.51 22.75
N LEU A 191 -6.12 55.12 22.27
CA LEU A 191 -7.14 56.05 21.81
C LEU A 191 -7.93 56.69 22.97
N VAL A 192 -8.10 55.99 24.09
CA VAL A 192 -8.77 56.56 25.28
C VAL A 192 -7.90 57.62 25.98
N TYR A 193 -6.56 57.51 25.91
CA TYR A 193 -5.66 58.50 26.51
C TYR A 193 -5.53 59.82 25.73
N LEU A 194 -5.88 59.85 24.44
CA LEU A 194 -5.84 61.07 23.62
C LEU A 194 -7.17 61.85 23.63
N GLY A 195 -8.28 61.26 24.08
CA GLY A 195 -9.60 61.91 24.12
C GLY A 195 -9.93 62.64 25.44
N ALA A 196 -9.15 62.46 26.51
CA ALA A 196 -9.51 62.97 27.83
C ALA A 196 -8.87 64.33 28.20
N ASN A 197 -7.93 64.86 27.40
CA ASN A 197 -7.21 66.10 27.73
C ASN A 197 -7.76 67.37 27.06
N ASP A 198 -8.78 67.28 26.20
CA ASP A 198 -9.22 68.41 25.36
C ASP A 198 -10.48 69.16 25.85
N LEU A 199 -10.98 68.86 27.06
CA LEU A 199 -12.21 69.47 27.59
C LEU A 199 -12.03 70.33 28.86
N ARG A 200 -10.82 70.83 29.14
CA ARG A 200 -10.56 71.61 30.37
C ARG A 200 -10.12 73.07 30.16
N ASN A 201 -10.38 73.66 28.99
CA ASN A 201 -10.18 75.10 28.76
C ASN A 201 -11.24 75.68 27.82
N ARG A 202 -12.45 75.90 28.33
CA ARG A 202 -13.36 76.96 27.88
C ARG A 202 -14.20 77.44 29.05
#